data_AF-A0A4Y2U056-F1
#
_entry.id   AF-A0A4Y2U056-F1
#
_cell.length_a   1.000
_cell.length_b   1.000
_cell.length_c   1.000
_cell.angle_alpha   90.00
_cell.angle_beta   90.00
_cell.angle_gamma   90.00
#
_symmetry.space_group_name_H-M   'P 1'
#
loop_
_entity.id
_entity.type
_entity.pdbx_description
1 polymer ?
#
loop_
_entity_poly.entity_id
_entity_poly.type
_entity_poly.pdbx_seq_one_letter_code
_entity_poly.pdbx_strand_id
1 'polypeptide(L)'
;MHRLVQEHPTTSVKMVFLEDKNLDMRRYNAPTLCTEVAAIFVGDNGEPPANRDICVYPVGNACQSISPLNQCCDPMTYPLLFPRGECSWNTGMEHVEERRTAKRTRVTQLQYYAYRLSQRNGFSILHNSGKLSQQYIVDAYVKTEGSRLHFLRQNQKDLRIELYRGF
;
A
#
# COMPACT_ATOMS: atom_id res chain seq x y z
N MET A 1 -14.38 -15.54 17.94
CA MET A 1 -13.06 -15.59 17.28
C MET A 1 -12.33 -16.94 17.41
N HIS A 2 -12.84 -17.94 18.14
CA HIS A 2 -12.16 -19.25 18.24
C HIS A 2 -12.37 -20.19 17.04
N ARG A 3 -13.35 -19.94 16.15
CA ARG A 3 -13.67 -20.85 15.03
C ARG A 3 -12.85 -20.64 13.76
N LEU A 4 -12.32 -19.43 13.50
CA LEU A 4 -11.56 -19.13 12.27
C LEU A 4 -10.12 -19.68 12.28
N VAL A 5 -9.57 -20.05 13.44
CA VAL A 5 -8.21 -20.60 13.57
C VAL A 5 -8.15 -22.10 13.29
N GLN A 6 -9.29 -22.81 13.32
CA GLN A 6 -9.34 -24.27 13.12
C GLN A 6 -9.33 -24.69 11.64
N GLU A 7 -9.72 -23.81 10.72
CA GLU A 7 -9.87 -24.17 9.30
C GLU A 7 -8.60 -23.94 8.46
N HIS A 8 -7.58 -23.27 9.01
CA HIS A 8 -6.33 -23.00 8.30
C HIS A 8 -5.13 -23.45 9.15
N PRO A 9 -4.43 -24.54 8.78
CA PRO A 9 -3.24 -24.97 9.49
C PRO A 9 -2.21 -23.83 9.47
N THR A 10 -1.85 -23.34 10.65
CA THR A 10 -0.84 -22.29 10.80
C THR A 10 0.54 -22.87 10.46
N THR A 11 1.04 -22.55 9.27
CA THR A 11 2.42 -22.89 8.89
C THR A 11 3.37 -22.03 9.72
N SER A 12 4.11 -22.66 10.64
CA SER A 12 5.16 -21.99 11.40
C SER A 12 6.35 -21.68 10.49
N VAL A 13 6.38 -20.46 9.94
CA VAL A 13 7.51 -19.98 9.13
C VAL A 13 8.56 -19.38 10.07
N LYS A 14 9.77 -19.96 10.07
CA LYS A 14 10.93 -19.43 10.78
C LYS A 14 11.85 -18.76 9.77
N MET A 15 11.97 -17.44 9.83
CA MET A 15 12.93 -16.70 9.01
C MET A 15 14.28 -16.69 9.74
N VAL A 16 15.33 -17.17 9.07
CA VAL A 16 16.70 -17.21 9.61
C VAL A 16 17.59 -16.44 8.65
N PHE A 17 18.27 -15.41 9.15
CA PHE A 17 19.29 -14.68 8.40
C PHE A 17 20.65 -15.37 8.64
N LEU A 18 21.26 -15.87 7.57
CA LEU A 18 22.61 -16.45 7.59
C LEU A 18 23.63 -15.35 7.31
N GLU A 19 24.49 -15.07 8.27
CA GLU A 19 25.57 -14.10 8.15
C GLU A 19 26.84 -14.82 7.68
N ASP A 20 27.16 -14.70 6.39
CA ASP A 20 28.43 -15.18 5.84
C ASP A 20 29.46 -14.05 5.91
N LYS A 21 30.53 -14.27 6.68
CA LYS A 21 31.59 -13.28 6.95
C LYS A 21 32.38 -12.88 5.70
N ASN A 22 32.19 -13.57 4.57
CA ASN A 22 32.85 -13.29 3.30
C ASN A 22 31.96 -12.53 2.29
N LEU A 23 30.72 -12.16 2.65
CA LEU A 23 29.83 -11.38 1.78
C LEU A 23 30.13 -9.87 1.84
N ASP A 24 29.99 -9.20 0.70
CA ASP A 24 30.22 -7.77 0.51
C ASP A 24 29.37 -6.91 1.49
N MET A 25 30.02 -6.08 2.32
CA MET A 25 29.39 -5.18 3.32
C MET A 25 28.43 -4.13 2.73
N ARG A 26 28.28 -4.05 1.41
CA ARG A 26 27.30 -3.18 0.73
C ARG A 26 26.05 -3.93 0.27
N ARG A 27 25.99 -5.26 0.46
CA ARG A 27 24.89 -6.10 -0.01
C ARG A 27 24.58 -7.15 1.05
N TYR A 28 23.35 -7.12 1.59
CA TYR A 28 22.87 -8.01 2.66
C TYR A 28 23.40 -7.70 4.08
N ASN A 29 23.39 -6.44 4.49
CA ASN A 29 23.70 -6.09 5.88
C ASN A 29 22.66 -6.68 6.84
N ALA A 30 23.12 -7.31 7.92
CA ALA A 30 22.27 -7.75 9.01
C ALA A 30 21.57 -6.53 9.64
N PRO A 31 20.25 -6.62 9.96
CA PRO A 31 19.49 -5.56 10.63
C PRO A 31 20.18 -5.16 11.92
N THR A 32 20.88 -4.03 11.92
CA THR A 32 21.93 -3.85 12.92
C THR A 32 21.43 -3.25 14.22
N LEU A 33 20.30 -2.51 14.24
CA LEU A 33 19.82 -1.86 15.48
C LEU A 33 18.40 -1.28 15.43
N CYS A 34 17.66 -1.41 14.32
CA CYS A 34 16.33 -0.80 14.19
C CYS A 34 15.23 -1.87 14.23
N THR A 35 14.10 -1.58 14.88
CA THR A 35 12.83 -2.29 14.66
C THR A 35 12.42 -2.10 13.21
N GLU A 36 12.96 -2.94 12.34
CA GLU A 36 12.63 -2.98 10.92
C GLU A 36 11.26 -3.64 10.75
N VAL A 37 10.43 -3.03 9.91
CA VAL A 37 9.11 -3.54 9.57
C VAL A 37 9.19 -4.14 8.18
N ALA A 38 9.02 -5.46 8.09
CA ALA A 38 8.91 -6.17 6.82
C ALA A 38 7.44 -6.46 6.51
N ALA A 39 7.02 -6.18 5.28
CA ALA A 39 5.73 -6.62 4.77
C ALA A 39 5.92 -7.94 4.01
N ILE A 40 5.23 -8.99 4.44
CA ILE A 40 5.21 -10.29 3.77
C ILE A 40 3.79 -10.52 3.28
N PHE A 41 3.66 -10.81 1.99
CA PHE A 41 2.39 -11.22 1.39
C PHE A 41 2.61 -12.52 0.63
N VAL A 42 1.59 -13.39 0.66
CA VAL A 42 1.56 -14.64 -0.10
C VAL A 42 0.76 -14.36 -1.37
N GLY A 43 1.40 -14.54 -2.52
CA GLY A 43 0.76 -14.44 -3.82
C GLY A 43 1.43 -15.40 -4.79
N ASP A 44 0.64 -16.01 -5.68
CA ASP A 44 1.09 -17.07 -6.58
C ASP A 44 2.31 -16.65 -7.44
N ASN A 45 2.42 -15.35 -7.73
CA ASN A 45 3.47 -14.76 -8.58
C ASN A 45 4.30 -13.66 -7.86
N GLY A 46 4.28 -13.60 -6.53
CA GLY A 46 4.94 -12.51 -5.78
C GLY A 46 4.26 -11.15 -5.93
N GLU A 47 3.01 -11.14 -6.40
CA GLU A 47 2.19 -9.93 -6.49
C GLU A 47 1.56 -9.61 -5.12
N PRO A 48 1.39 -8.32 -4.78
CA PRO A 48 0.59 -7.95 -3.62
C PRO A 48 -0.84 -8.50 -3.77
N PRO A 49 -1.52 -8.89 -2.68
CA PRO A 49 -2.85 -9.49 -2.74
C PRO A 49 -3.82 -8.53 -3.45
N ALA A 50 -4.39 -8.99 -4.58
CA ALA A 50 -5.26 -8.17 -5.41
C ALA A 50 -6.63 -7.93 -4.75
N ASN A 51 -7.12 -8.90 -3.97
CA ASN A 51 -8.40 -8.83 -3.29
C ASN A 51 -8.21 -8.25 -1.88
N ARG A 52 -8.46 -6.95 -1.74
CA ARG A 52 -8.77 -6.32 -0.45
C ARG A 52 -10.27 -6.16 -0.38
N ASP A 53 -10.97 -7.19 0.10
CA ASP A 53 -12.41 -7.10 0.30
C ASP A 53 -12.71 -6.24 1.52
N ILE A 54 -13.02 -4.97 1.29
CA ILE A 54 -13.52 -4.08 2.33
C ILE A 54 -15.04 -4.11 2.25
N CYS A 55 -15.66 -4.68 3.28
CA CYS A 55 -17.10 -4.76 3.42
C CYS A 55 -17.58 -3.76 4.47
N VAL A 56 -18.53 -2.91 4.09
CA VAL A 56 -19.19 -1.96 4.98
C VAL A 56 -20.56 -2.52 5.36
N TYR A 57 -20.88 -2.45 6.65
CA TYR A 57 -22.17 -2.86 7.21
C TYR A 57 -22.92 -1.61 7.68
N PRO A 58 -23.76 -0.99 6.83
CA PRO A 58 -24.55 0.15 7.25
C PRO A 58 -25.62 -0.31 8.24
N VAL A 59 -25.92 0.51 9.24
CA VAL A 59 -26.96 0.20 10.22
C VAL A 59 -28.30 0.10 9.50
N GLY A 60 -28.94 -1.07 9.58
CA GLY A 60 -30.26 -1.33 8.99
C GLY A 60 -30.24 -1.71 7.50
N ASN A 61 -29.09 -1.86 6.86
CA ASN A 61 -28.98 -2.27 5.46
C ASN A 61 -28.11 -3.52 5.27
N ALA A 62 -28.20 -4.13 4.10
CA ALA A 62 -27.33 -5.23 3.71
C ALA A 62 -25.87 -4.77 3.58
N CYS A 63 -24.94 -5.70 3.80
CA CYS A 63 -23.51 -5.49 3.62
C CYS A 63 -23.21 -5.04 2.18
N GLN A 64 -22.35 -4.03 2.04
CA GLN A 64 -21.90 -3.52 0.75
C GLN A 64 -20.38 -3.65 0.65
N SER A 65 -19.90 -4.25 -0.43
CA SER A 65 -18.47 -4.25 -0.73
C SER A 65 -18.07 -2.91 -1.35
N ILE A 66 -16.98 -2.32 -0.85
CA ILE A 66 -16.40 -1.11 -1.40
C ILE A 66 -15.08 -1.41 -2.11
N SER A 67 -14.89 -0.79 -3.27
CA SER A 67 -13.64 -0.90 -4.01
C SER A 67 -12.46 -0.39 -3.16
N PRO A 68 -11.29 -1.06 -3.17
CA PRO A 68 -10.08 -0.55 -2.51
C PRO A 68 -9.65 0.86 -2.94
N LEU A 69 -10.10 1.30 -4.12
CA LEU A 69 -9.87 2.64 -4.69
C LEU A 69 -10.90 3.69 -4.23
N ASN A 70 -11.90 3.29 -3.44
CA ASN A 70 -12.88 4.21 -2.88
C ASN A 70 -12.20 5.16 -1.88
N GLN A 71 -12.54 6.44 -1.97
CA GLN A 71 -12.02 7.50 -1.10
C GLN A 71 -12.35 7.32 0.40
N CYS A 72 -13.31 6.47 0.73
CA CYS A 72 -13.69 6.15 2.09
C CYS A 72 -12.94 4.94 2.66
N CYS A 73 -12.14 4.23 1.85
CA CYS A 73 -11.44 3.03 2.31
C CYS A 73 -10.45 3.31 3.42
N ASP A 74 -9.48 4.21 3.25
CA ASP A 74 -8.51 4.49 4.33
C ASP A 74 -9.17 5.08 5.58
N PRO A 75 -10.13 6.04 5.48
CA PRO A 75 -10.82 6.57 6.66
C PRO A 75 -11.62 5.52 7.42
N MET A 76 -12.23 4.56 6.72
CA MET A 76 -12.99 3.46 7.35
C MET A 76 -12.08 2.39 7.95
N THR A 77 -10.93 2.09 7.33
CA THR A 77 -9.95 1.14 7.88
C THR A 77 -9.14 1.76 9.02
N TYR A 78 -8.85 3.06 8.96
CA TYR A 78 -8.00 3.77 9.92
C TYR A 78 -8.70 4.99 10.56
N PRO A 79 -9.87 4.86 11.22
CA PRO A 79 -10.61 6.02 11.73
C PRO A 79 -9.79 6.95 12.64
N LEU A 80 -8.88 6.40 13.43
CA LEU A 80 -7.99 7.16 14.33
C LEU A 80 -6.99 8.05 13.58
N LEU A 81 -6.61 7.68 12.35
CA LEU A 81 -5.74 8.48 11.49
C LEU A 81 -6.51 9.56 10.71
N PHE A 82 -7.85 9.50 10.73
CA PHE A 82 -8.76 10.38 10.00
C PHE A 82 -9.87 10.92 10.93
N PRO A 83 -9.51 11.60 12.03
CA PRO A 83 -10.47 11.97 13.07
C PRO A 83 -11.58 12.92 12.59
N ARG A 84 -11.38 13.59 11.44
CA ARG A 84 -12.34 14.51 10.83
C ARG A 84 -13.19 13.86 9.72
N GLY A 85 -13.03 12.57 9.47
CA GLY A 85 -13.75 11.87 8.38
C GLY A 85 -13.35 12.35 6.98
N GLU A 86 -12.14 12.90 6.84
CA GLU A 86 -11.59 13.34 5.57
C GLU A 86 -11.43 12.19 4.57
N CYS A 87 -11.60 12.46 3.28
CA CYS A 87 -11.46 11.43 2.25
C CYS A 87 -9.99 11.09 1.98
N SER A 88 -9.71 9.81 1.71
CA SER A 88 -8.43 9.37 1.18
C SER A 88 -8.25 9.74 -0.29
N TRP A 89 -7.11 9.36 -0.85
CA TRP A 89 -6.88 9.48 -2.28
C TRP A 89 -8.04 8.92 -3.09
N ASN A 90 -8.39 9.63 -4.15
CA ASN A 90 -9.34 9.18 -5.15
C ASN A 90 -8.87 9.61 -6.53
N THR A 91 -9.39 8.95 -7.57
CA THR A 91 -8.98 9.24 -8.95
C THR A 91 -9.28 10.69 -9.31
N GLY A 92 -10.35 11.30 -8.80
CA GLY A 92 -10.75 12.70 -9.04
C GLY A 92 -9.82 13.77 -8.46
N MET A 93 -8.81 13.43 -7.66
CA MET A 93 -7.90 14.43 -7.10
C MET A 93 -7.01 15.07 -8.17
N GLU A 94 -7.05 16.39 -8.26
CA GLU A 94 -6.26 17.17 -9.22
C GLU A 94 -5.14 17.95 -8.54
N HIS A 95 -4.07 18.21 -9.29
CA HIS A 95 -3.04 19.14 -8.85
C HIS A 95 -3.59 20.56 -8.72
N VAL A 96 -2.90 21.43 -7.99
CA VAL A 96 -3.14 22.87 -8.07
C VAL A 96 -2.77 23.38 -9.47
N GLU A 97 -3.46 24.41 -9.97
CA GLU A 97 -3.30 24.93 -11.34
C GLU A 97 -1.82 25.14 -11.73
N GLU A 98 -1.02 25.71 -10.84
CA GLU A 98 0.41 25.97 -11.03
C GLU A 98 1.25 24.72 -11.31
N ARG A 99 0.81 23.55 -10.84
CA ARG A 99 1.48 22.25 -11.01
C ARG A 99 0.82 21.38 -12.08
N ARG A 100 -0.32 21.80 -12.63
CA ARG A 100 -0.98 21.09 -13.73
C ARG A 100 -0.18 21.27 -15.00
N THR A 101 -0.01 20.18 -15.72
CA THR A 101 0.48 20.18 -17.10
C THR A 101 -0.56 19.51 -17.98
N ALA A 102 -0.52 19.78 -19.30
CA ALA A 102 -1.44 19.15 -20.27
C ALA A 102 -1.49 17.61 -20.17
N LYS A 103 -0.39 16.98 -19.71
CA LYS A 103 -0.28 15.53 -19.49
C LYS A 103 -0.43 15.07 -18.03
N ARG A 104 -0.32 15.97 -17.06
CA ARG A 104 -0.32 15.65 -15.61
C ARG A 104 -1.25 16.61 -14.89
N THR A 105 -2.52 16.26 -14.88
CA THR A 105 -3.59 17.01 -14.21
C THR A 105 -3.96 16.41 -12.85
N ARG A 106 -3.82 15.09 -12.70
CA ARG A 106 -4.30 14.33 -11.54
C ARG A 106 -3.18 13.97 -10.57
N VAL A 107 -3.48 14.00 -9.29
CA VAL A 107 -2.58 13.54 -8.22
C VAL A 107 -2.54 12.02 -8.24
N THR A 108 -1.35 11.44 -8.33
CA THR A 108 -1.16 9.98 -8.23
C THR A 108 -1.26 9.50 -6.78
N GLN A 109 -1.61 8.22 -6.57
CA GLN A 109 -1.59 7.60 -5.23
C GLN A 109 -0.24 7.79 -4.53
N LEU A 110 0.86 7.59 -5.26
CA LEU A 110 2.20 7.77 -4.70
C LEU A 110 2.43 9.20 -4.22
N GLN A 111 2.05 10.22 -5.00
CA GLN A 111 2.19 11.62 -4.59
C GLN A 111 1.34 11.94 -3.36
N TYR A 112 0.12 11.41 -3.29
CA TYR A 112 -0.76 11.59 -2.14
C TYR A 112 -0.15 10.97 -0.86
N TYR A 113 0.26 9.71 -0.92
CA TYR A 113 0.85 9.04 0.24
C TYR A 113 2.19 9.66 0.61
N ALA A 114 3.05 10.02 -0.34
CA ALA A 114 4.30 10.74 -0.07
C ALA A 114 4.05 12.09 0.61
N TYR A 115 3.04 12.85 0.15
CA TYR A 115 2.65 14.11 0.79
C TYR A 115 2.18 13.87 2.23
N ARG A 116 1.31 12.88 2.45
CA ARG A 116 0.76 12.60 3.79
C ARG A 116 1.83 12.08 4.76
N LEU A 117 2.75 11.25 4.27
CA LEU A 117 3.85 10.68 5.05
C LEU A 117 5.02 11.66 5.22
N SER A 118 5.00 12.82 4.56
CA SER A 118 6.09 13.78 4.71
C SER A 118 6.18 14.27 6.16
N GLN A 119 7.41 14.30 6.70
CA GLN A 119 7.65 14.90 8.01
C GLN A 119 7.54 16.41 7.89
N ARG A 120 6.85 17.03 8.85
CA ARG A 120 6.61 18.47 8.92
C ARG A 120 6.75 18.92 10.36
N ASN A 121 7.01 20.20 10.55
CA ASN A 121 7.04 20.80 11.88
C ASN A 121 5.65 20.73 12.52
N GLY A 122 5.57 20.29 13.77
CA GLY A 122 4.33 20.16 14.53
C GLY A 122 3.87 18.72 14.76
N PHE A 123 2.74 18.58 15.45
CA PHE A 123 2.17 17.27 15.75
C PHE A 123 1.52 16.64 14.50
N SER A 124 1.90 15.40 14.22
CA SER A 124 1.28 14.57 13.17
C SER A 124 0.69 13.32 13.81
N ILE A 125 -0.63 13.15 13.70
CA ILE A 125 -1.32 11.95 14.20
C ILE A 125 -0.71 10.69 13.56
N LEU A 126 -0.44 10.75 12.25
CA LEU A 126 0.13 9.63 11.52
C LEU A 126 1.47 9.22 12.11
N HIS A 127 2.40 10.14 12.30
CA HIS A 127 3.75 9.81 12.78
C HIS A 127 3.78 9.40 14.26
N ASN A 128 2.76 9.76 15.04
CA ASN A 128 2.66 9.44 16.47
C ASN A 128 1.78 8.21 16.78
N SER A 129 1.20 7.55 15.77
CA SER A 129 0.28 6.41 15.98
C SER A 129 0.97 5.04 16.10
N GLY A 130 2.31 4.99 16.15
CA GLY A 130 3.08 3.76 16.40
C GLY A 130 2.78 2.63 15.41
N LYS A 131 2.40 1.44 15.88
CA LYS A 131 2.12 0.29 14.99
C LYS A 131 1.03 0.55 13.95
N LEU A 132 0.05 1.40 14.27
CA LEU A 132 -1.01 1.77 13.33
C LEU A 132 -0.45 2.55 12.14
N SER A 133 0.56 3.40 12.37
CA SER A 133 1.22 4.15 11.30
C SER A 133 2.04 3.23 10.39
N GLN A 134 2.71 2.23 10.98
CA GLN A 134 3.45 1.21 10.23
C GLN A 134 2.51 0.39 9.33
N GLN A 135 1.37 -0.07 9.85
CA GLN A 135 0.34 -0.76 9.06
C GLN A 135 -0.17 0.13 7.92
N TYR A 136 -0.47 1.39 8.22
CA TYR A 136 -0.92 2.35 7.21
C TYR A 136 0.11 2.55 6.09
N ILE A 137 1.40 2.64 6.42
CA ILE A 137 2.47 2.79 5.44
C ILE A 137 2.57 1.55 4.53
N VAL A 138 2.53 0.35 5.12
CA VAL A 138 2.54 -0.91 4.36
C VAL A 138 1.34 -0.99 3.42
N ASP A 139 0.15 -0.61 3.91
CA ASP A 139 -1.07 -0.59 3.12
C ASP A 139 -1.02 0.42 1.98
N ALA A 140 -0.53 1.63 2.24
CA ALA A 140 -0.32 2.65 1.22
C ALA A 140 0.62 2.16 0.11
N TYR A 141 1.70 1.46 0.46
CA TYR A 141 2.62 0.86 -0.48
C TYR A 141 1.94 -0.21 -1.34
N VAL A 142 1.28 -1.18 -0.70
CA VAL A 142 0.56 -2.26 -1.41
C VAL A 142 -0.52 -1.70 -2.34
N LYS A 143 -1.27 -0.69 -1.93
CA LYS A 143 -2.26 -0.01 -2.78
C LYS A 143 -1.63 0.65 -4.00
N THR A 144 -0.52 1.35 -3.79
CA THR A 144 0.20 2.05 -4.87
C THR A 144 0.76 1.06 -5.89
N GLU A 145 1.42 -0.02 -5.42
CA GLU A 145 1.97 -1.05 -6.29
C GLU A 145 0.87 -1.87 -6.98
N GLY A 146 -0.21 -2.20 -6.28
CA GLY A 146 -1.38 -2.85 -6.87
C GLY A 146 -1.98 -2.04 -8.01
N SER A 147 -2.14 -0.73 -7.84
CA SER A 147 -2.62 0.17 -8.90
C SER A 147 -1.65 0.25 -10.09
N ARG A 148 -0.34 0.27 -9.84
CA ARG A 148 0.69 0.26 -10.89
C ARG A 148 0.66 -1.02 -11.70
N LEU A 149 0.64 -2.18 -11.03
CA LEU A 149 0.55 -3.49 -11.68
C LEU A 149 -0.75 -3.62 -12.48
N HIS A 150 -1.87 -3.15 -11.93
CA HIS A 150 -3.14 -3.11 -12.63
C HIS A 150 -3.05 -2.29 -13.92
N PHE A 151 -2.47 -1.08 -13.85
CA PHE A 151 -2.24 -0.25 -15.04
C PHE A 151 -1.36 -0.99 -16.07
N LEU A 152 -0.24 -1.57 -15.65
CA LEU A 152 0.65 -2.30 -16.54
C LEU A 152 -0.07 -3.48 -17.23
N ARG A 153 -0.94 -4.21 -16.52
CA ARG A 153 -1.73 -5.31 -17.10
C ARG A 153 -2.74 -4.82 -18.13
N GLN A 154 -3.48 -3.75 -17.82
CA GLN A 154 -4.53 -3.24 -18.71
C GLN A 154 -3.97 -2.57 -19.97
N ASN A 155 -2.78 -1.98 -19.87
CA ASN A 155 -2.14 -1.26 -20.98
C ASN A 155 -1.07 -2.11 -21.67
N GLN A 156 -1.06 -3.43 -21.48
CA GLN A 156 -0.06 -4.32 -22.09
C GLN A 156 0.02 -4.19 -23.61
N LYS A 157 -1.07 -3.90 -24.31
CA LYS A 157 -1.05 -3.75 -25.78
C LYS A 157 -0.29 -2.51 -26.24
N ASP A 158 -0.41 -1.42 -25.49
CA ASP A 158 0.27 -0.15 -25.78
C ASP A 158 1.72 -0.14 -25.24
N LEU A 159 1.98 -0.93 -24.19
CA LEU A 159 3.29 -1.10 -23.56
C LEU A 159 4.12 -2.23 -24.19
N ARG A 160 3.48 -3.22 -24.84
CA ARG A 160 4.15 -4.23 -25.67
C ARG A 160 4.65 -3.55 -26.92
N ILE A 161 5.85 -3.02 -26.77
CA ILE A 161 6.73 -2.66 -27.85
C ILE A 161 7.10 -3.96 -28.57
N GLU A 162 6.26 -4.40 -29.50
CA GLU A 162 6.57 -5.42 -30.53
C GLU A 162 7.73 -4.98 -31.46
N LEU A 163 8.42 -3.88 -31.13
CA LEU A 163 9.39 -3.21 -31.97
C LEU A 163 10.55 -2.58 -31.18
N TYR A 164 11.01 -3.22 -30.11
CA TYR A 164 12.42 -3.09 -29.75
C TYR A 164 13.14 -3.96 -30.77
N ARG A 165 13.21 -3.45 -32.01
CA ARG A 165 14.18 -3.88 -33.00
C ARG A 165 15.53 -3.67 -32.34
N GLY A 166 16.05 -4.72 -31.74
CA GLY A 166 17.45 -4.81 -31.40
C GLY A 166 18.22 -4.54 -32.69
N PHE A 167 19.10 -3.55 -32.63
CA PHE A 167 20.18 -3.42 -33.60
C PHE A 167 21.11 -4.63 -33.48
#